data_AF-A0A1F8LSW3-F1
#
_entry.id   AF-A0A1F8LSW3-F1
#
_cell.length_a   1.000
_cell.length_b   1.000
_cell.length_c   1.000
_cell.angle_alpha   90.00
_cell.angle_beta   90.00
_cell.angle_gamma   90.00
#
_symmetry.space_group_name_H-M   'P 1'
#
loop_
_entity.id
_entity.type
_entity.pdbx_description
1 polymer ?
#
loop_
_entity_poly.entity_id
_entity_poly.type
_entity_poly.pdbx_seq_one_letter_code
_entity_poly.pdbx_strand_id
1 'polypeptide(L)'
;MNQYGLQPIANRLARYLGLTTTPMVEIKPVKRGLAHPKTGKVTIPEWILGVKCRRQAYQKYYVTHEVIHFRIGLKHDSEFKRVEAEVLSKLFVIRICRYYKRRWPWRPPSDLRVYPTTLVDKETWELLWEESTKR
;
A
#
# COMPACT_ATOMS: atom_id res chain seq x y z
N MET A 1 -2.00 -13.05 -18.60
CA MET A 1 -1.14 -13.24 -17.41
C MET A 1 -0.65 -11.87 -16.95
N ASN A 2 -0.76 -11.54 -15.66
CA ASN A 2 -0.50 -10.19 -15.14
C ASN A 2 1.02 -9.92 -15.10
N GLN A 3 1.55 -9.28 -16.16
CA GLN A 3 2.99 -9.15 -16.46
C GLN A 3 3.77 -8.22 -15.51
N TYR A 4 3.12 -7.59 -14.53
CA TYR A 4 3.71 -6.51 -13.74
C TYR A 4 4.09 -6.88 -12.30
N GLY A 5 4.05 -8.17 -11.93
CA GLY A 5 4.48 -8.64 -10.60
C GLY A 5 3.58 -8.20 -9.42
N LEU A 6 2.46 -7.53 -9.67
CA LEU A 6 1.53 -7.08 -8.62
C LEU A 6 0.66 -8.21 -8.06
N GLN A 7 0.26 -9.18 -8.88
CA GLN A 7 -0.53 -10.34 -8.41
C GLN A 7 0.24 -11.15 -7.35
N PRO A 8 1.54 -11.48 -7.51
CA PRO A 8 2.34 -12.08 -6.45
C PRO A 8 2.31 -11.33 -5.11
N ILE A 9 2.28 -9.98 -5.14
CA ILE A 9 2.17 -9.16 -3.92
C ILE A 9 0.81 -9.42 -3.27
N ALA A 10 -0.30 -9.36 -4.03
CA ALA A 10 -1.64 -9.67 -3.53
C ALA A 10 -1.76 -11.09 -2.96
N ASN A 11 -1.15 -12.09 -3.62
CA ASN A 11 -1.12 -13.47 -3.12
C ASN A 11 -0.42 -13.57 -1.75
N ARG A 12 0.73 -12.91 -1.61
CA ARG A 12 1.48 -12.89 -0.35
C ARG A 12 0.68 -12.21 0.77
N LEU A 13 0.02 -11.10 0.45
CA LEU A 13 -0.82 -10.35 1.38
C LEU A 13 -2.04 -11.17 1.83
N ALA A 14 -2.74 -11.80 0.89
CA ALA A 14 -3.91 -12.62 1.19
C ALA A 14 -3.57 -13.75 2.16
N ARG A 15 -2.44 -14.43 1.95
CA ARG A 15 -1.93 -15.46 2.87
C ARG A 15 -1.61 -14.89 4.25
N TYR A 16 -0.91 -13.76 4.31
CA TYR A 16 -0.55 -13.13 5.59
C TYR A 16 -1.78 -12.67 6.38
N LEU A 17 -2.80 -12.16 5.69
CA LEU A 17 -4.05 -11.67 6.30
C LEU A 17 -5.06 -12.79 6.61
N GLY A 18 -4.77 -14.05 6.24
CA GLY A 18 -5.67 -15.18 6.42
C GLY A 18 -6.94 -15.08 5.57
N LEU A 19 -6.87 -14.46 4.39
CA LEU A 19 -8.02 -14.39 3.48
C LEU A 19 -8.29 -15.78 2.87
N THR A 20 -9.56 -16.17 2.81
CA THR A 20 -10.00 -17.44 2.20
C THR A 20 -9.77 -17.47 0.69
N THR A 21 -9.91 -16.30 0.04
CA THR A 21 -9.69 -16.13 -1.39
C THR A 21 -8.71 -14.99 -1.63
N THR A 22 -7.76 -15.21 -2.52
CA THR A 22 -6.84 -14.16 -2.96
C THR A 22 -7.54 -13.25 -3.98
N PRO A 23 -7.55 -11.92 -3.77
CA PRO A 23 -8.15 -11.02 -4.75
C PRO A 23 -7.34 -11.01 -6.06
N MET A 24 -8.06 -10.97 -7.17
CA MET A 24 -7.50 -10.81 -8.49
C MET A 24 -7.17 -9.34 -8.74
N VAL A 25 -5.92 -9.07 -9.14
CA VAL A 25 -5.45 -7.73 -9.48
C VAL A 25 -5.79 -7.43 -10.94
N GLU A 26 -6.59 -6.39 -11.16
CA GLU A 26 -6.92 -5.83 -12.47
C GLU A 26 -6.23 -4.48 -12.63
N ILE A 27 -5.47 -4.30 -13.71
CA ILE A 27 -4.80 -3.03 -14.00
C ILE A 27 -5.66 -2.27 -15.01
N LYS A 28 -6.03 -1.04 -14.67
CA LYS A 28 -6.94 -0.22 -15.49
C LYS A 28 -6.47 1.24 -15.60
N PRO A 29 -6.80 1.96 -16.68
CA PRO A 29 -6.52 3.39 -16.84
C PRO A 29 -7.48 4.24 -15.98
N VAL A 30 -7.39 4.12 -14.66
CA VAL A 30 -8.22 4.83 -13.68
C VAL A 30 -7.40 5.77 -12.81
N LYS A 31 -8.05 6.75 -12.17
CA LYS A 31 -7.35 7.71 -11.30
C LYS A 31 -6.92 7.10 -9.96
N ARG A 32 -7.72 6.19 -9.39
CA ARG A 32 -7.52 5.60 -8.06
C ARG A 32 -7.79 4.10 -8.09
N GLY A 33 -7.23 3.40 -7.10
CA GLY A 33 -7.49 1.99 -6.91
C GLY A 33 -8.81 1.79 -6.20
N LEU A 34 -9.33 0.57 -6.33
CA LEU A 34 -10.57 0.16 -5.71
C LEU A 34 -10.52 -1.31 -5.34
N ALA A 35 -10.82 -1.60 -4.09
CA ALA A 35 -11.19 -2.93 -3.65
C ALA A 35 -12.66 -3.23 -3.98
N HIS A 36 -12.90 -4.40 -4.57
CA HIS A 36 -14.22 -4.95 -4.82
C HIS A 36 -14.40 -6.28 -4.05
N PRO A 37 -14.64 -6.26 -2.73
CA PRO A 37 -14.74 -7.47 -1.92
C PRO A 37 -15.77 -8.48 -2.42
N LYS A 38 -16.92 -7.99 -2.92
CA LYS A 38 -18.00 -8.84 -3.45
C LYS A 38 -17.60 -9.65 -4.67
N THR A 39 -16.72 -9.12 -5.53
CA THR A 39 -16.31 -9.78 -6.78
C THR A 39 -14.91 -10.40 -6.69
N GLY A 40 -14.23 -10.28 -5.54
CA GLY A 40 -12.88 -10.84 -5.39
C GLY A 40 -11.81 -10.08 -6.17
N LYS A 41 -12.00 -8.79 -6.45
CA LYS A 41 -11.12 -8.02 -7.36
C LYS A 41 -10.53 -6.78 -6.71
N VAL A 42 -9.29 -6.46 -7.07
CA VAL A 42 -8.64 -5.20 -6.77
C VAL A 42 -8.30 -4.51 -8.08
N THR A 43 -8.80 -3.30 -8.29
CA THR A 43 -8.40 -2.45 -9.41
C THR A 43 -7.18 -1.63 -9.01
N ILE A 44 -6.09 -1.74 -9.75
CA ILE A 44 -4.88 -0.93 -9.61
C ILE A 44 -4.75 0.02 -10.81
N PRO A 45 -4.52 1.32 -10.58
CA PRO A 45 -4.24 2.25 -11.66
C PRO A 45 -3.01 1.90 -12.49
N GLU A 46 -3.13 1.94 -13.82
CA GLU A 46 -2.02 1.69 -14.74
C GLU A 46 -0.86 2.67 -14.56
N TRP A 47 -1.14 3.92 -14.18
CA TRP A 47 -0.10 4.94 -13.98
C TRP A 47 0.92 4.55 -12.89
N ILE A 48 0.56 3.65 -11.97
CA ILE A 48 1.46 3.12 -10.94
C ILE A 48 2.58 2.25 -11.53
N LEU A 49 2.38 1.71 -12.74
CA LEU A 49 3.38 0.93 -13.46
C LEU A 49 4.46 1.83 -14.08
N GLY A 50 4.08 3.00 -14.57
CA GLY A 50 4.98 3.96 -15.22
C GLY A 50 5.93 4.71 -14.27
N VAL A 51 5.84 4.42 -12.98
CA VAL A 51 6.62 5.10 -11.95
C VAL A 51 8.05 4.54 -11.92
N LYS A 52 8.97 5.17 -12.67
CA LYS A 52 10.35 4.68 -12.90
C LYS A 52 11.06 4.19 -11.63
N CYS A 53 11.44 2.92 -11.65
CA CYS A 53 12.54 2.16 -11.03
C CYS A 53 12.95 2.33 -9.55
N ARG A 54 12.54 3.39 -8.84
CA ARG A 54 12.79 3.56 -7.39
C ARG A 54 11.56 3.32 -6.51
N ARG A 55 10.42 2.90 -7.06
CA ARG A 55 9.14 2.90 -6.32
C ARG A 55 8.37 1.58 -6.32
N GLN A 56 9.06 0.44 -6.37
CA GLN A 56 8.44 -0.83 -5.98
C GLN A 56 7.81 -0.76 -4.58
N ALA A 57 8.37 0.06 -3.68
CA ALA A 57 7.79 0.34 -2.38
C ALA A 57 6.38 0.96 -2.48
N TYR A 58 6.17 1.88 -3.42
CA TYR A 58 4.85 2.49 -3.61
C TYR A 58 3.86 1.49 -4.22
N GLN A 59 4.28 0.65 -5.16
CA GLN A 59 3.44 -0.42 -5.69
C GLN A 59 3.02 -1.40 -4.59
N LYS A 60 3.98 -1.81 -3.73
CA LYS A 60 3.72 -2.65 -2.55
C LYS A 60 2.74 -1.98 -1.58
N TYR A 61 2.95 -0.71 -1.27
CA TYR A 61 2.02 0.09 -0.46
C TYR A 61 0.63 0.07 -1.07
N TYR A 62 0.52 0.37 -2.36
CA TYR A 62 -0.77 0.56 -3.02
C TYR A 62 -1.56 -0.74 -3.11
N VAL A 63 -0.91 -1.84 -3.47
CA VAL A 63 -1.55 -3.16 -3.45
C VAL A 63 -1.93 -3.56 -2.02
N THR A 64 -1.08 -3.25 -1.04
CA THR A 64 -1.38 -3.51 0.39
C THR A 64 -2.65 -2.79 0.83
N HIS A 65 -2.76 -1.50 0.51
CA HIS A 65 -3.91 -0.68 0.82
C HIS A 65 -5.23 -1.33 0.34
N GLU A 66 -5.28 -1.67 -0.95
CA GLU A 66 -6.50 -2.23 -1.54
C GLU A 66 -6.81 -3.65 -1.03
N VAL A 67 -5.80 -4.48 -0.76
CA VAL A 67 -6.01 -5.85 -0.28
C VAL A 67 -6.52 -5.88 1.17
N ILE A 68 -6.10 -4.93 2.01
CA ILE A 68 -6.54 -4.86 3.41
C ILE A 68 -8.04 -4.65 3.54
N HIS A 69 -8.67 -3.98 2.56
CA HIS A 69 -10.13 -3.82 2.53
C HIS A 69 -10.90 -5.16 2.53
N PHE A 70 -10.29 -6.25 2.08
CA PHE A 70 -10.90 -7.59 2.13
C PHE A 70 -10.96 -8.16 3.55
N ARG A 71 -10.11 -7.67 4.46
CA ARG A 71 -10.05 -8.13 5.86
C ARG A 71 -10.80 -7.23 6.83
N ILE A 72 -10.74 -5.92 6.61
CA ILE A 72 -11.18 -4.89 7.58
C ILE A 72 -12.43 -4.12 7.08
N GLY A 73 -12.73 -4.20 5.79
CA GLY A 73 -13.80 -3.42 5.16
C GLY A 73 -13.30 -2.10 4.56
N LEU A 74 -14.22 -1.32 3.99
CA LEU A 74 -13.90 -0.16 3.15
C LEU A 74 -13.55 1.13 3.92
N LYS A 75 -13.64 1.13 5.25
CA LYS A 75 -13.36 2.30 6.08
C LYS A 75 -11.87 2.35 6.45
N HIS A 76 -11.28 3.55 6.41
CA HIS A 76 -9.89 3.81 6.78
C HIS A 76 -9.76 4.22 8.26
N ASP A 77 -10.33 3.43 9.16
CA ASP A 77 -10.28 3.70 10.59
C ASP A 77 -8.90 3.38 11.21
N SER A 78 -8.79 3.53 12.53
CA SER A 78 -7.55 3.24 13.26
C SER A 78 -7.10 1.79 13.12
N GLU A 79 -8.02 0.84 12.99
CA GLU A 79 -7.68 -0.56 12.80
C GLU A 79 -7.09 -0.80 11.41
N PHE A 80 -7.71 -0.25 10.37
CA PHE A 80 -7.17 -0.29 9.01
C PHE A 80 -5.74 0.22 8.95
N LYS A 81 -5.50 1.42 9.50
CA LYS A 81 -4.18 2.06 9.51
C LYS A 81 -3.14 1.25 10.29
N ARG A 82 -3.55 0.66 11.43
CA ARG A 82 -2.68 -0.20 12.24
C ARG A 82 -2.25 -1.42 11.44
N VAL A 83 -3.19 -2.11 10.80
CA VAL A 83 -2.91 -3.32 10.01
C VAL A 83 -2.08 -2.98 8.76
N GLU A 84 -2.37 -1.88 8.08
CA GLU A 84 -1.59 -1.41 6.94
C GLU A 84 -0.12 -1.16 7.31
N ALA A 85 0.12 -0.42 8.39
CA ALA A 85 1.47 -0.18 8.88
C ALA A 85 2.19 -1.47 9.31
N GLU A 86 1.47 -2.38 9.97
CA GLU A 86 2.01 -3.67 10.42
C GLU A 86 2.41 -4.55 9.22
N VAL A 87 1.53 -4.71 8.24
CA VAL A 87 1.74 -5.53 7.04
C VAL A 87 2.93 -4.99 6.25
N LEU A 88 2.98 -3.68 6.00
CA LEU A 88 4.09 -3.05 5.29
C LEU A 88 5.42 -3.25 6.02
N SER A 89 5.41 -3.08 7.34
CA SER A 89 6.58 -3.27 8.17
C SER A 89 7.07 -4.72 8.15
N LYS A 90 6.17 -5.70 8.23
CA LYS A 90 6.54 -7.11 8.43
C LYS A 90 6.86 -7.83 7.12
N LEU A 91 6.13 -7.51 6.04
CA LEU A 91 6.30 -8.22 4.76
C LEU A 91 7.29 -7.55 3.82
N PHE A 92 7.43 -6.23 3.92
CA PHE A 92 8.16 -5.44 2.93
C PHE A 92 9.26 -4.56 3.52
N VAL A 93 9.44 -4.55 4.85
CA VAL A 93 10.41 -3.69 5.54
C VAL A 93 10.14 -2.20 5.23
N ILE A 94 8.88 -1.84 4.97
CA ILE A 94 8.46 -0.47 4.63
C ILE A 94 7.81 0.17 5.86
N ARG A 95 8.18 1.42 6.14
CA ARG A 95 7.53 2.26 7.13
C ARG A 95 6.90 3.49 6.48
N ILE A 96 5.64 3.76 6.84
CA ILE A 96 4.93 4.99 6.44
C ILE A 96 5.37 6.13 7.36
N CYS A 97 5.82 7.25 6.80
CA CYS A 97 6.24 8.45 7.52
C CYS A 97 5.51 9.70 7.00
N ARG A 98 5.09 10.59 7.90
CA ARG A 98 4.49 11.89 7.53
C ARG A 98 5.53 13.01 7.38
N TYR A 99 6.60 12.95 8.17
CA TYR A 99 7.66 13.98 8.21
C TYR A 99 9.02 13.30 8.32
N TYR A 100 9.51 12.70 7.25
CA TYR A 100 10.82 12.05 7.24
C TYR A 100 11.98 12.99 7.70
N LYS A 101 11.81 14.30 7.53
CA LYS A 101 12.80 15.32 7.94
C LYS A 101 12.60 15.94 9.33
N ARG A 102 11.54 15.59 10.08
CA ARG A 102 11.32 16.11 11.45
C ARG A 102 11.32 14.95 12.44
N ARG A 103 12.33 14.98 13.31
CA ARG A 103 12.66 13.99 14.35
C ARG A 103 11.43 13.49 15.13
N TRP A 104 11.52 12.21 15.49
CA TRP A 104 10.94 11.49 16.64
C TRP A 104 10.13 12.30 17.68
N PRO A 105 9.08 11.73 18.30
CA PRO A 105 8.71 10.30 18.32
C PRO A 105 7.63 9.88 17.31
N TRP A 106 7.67 8.60 16.93
CA TRP A 106 6.72 7.96 16.01
C TRP A 106 5.29 8.02 16.56
N ARG A 107 4.34 8.47 15.73
CA ARG A 107 2.90 8.31 15.95
C ARG A 107 2.29 7.73 14.69
N PRO A 108 1.36 6.76 14.79
CA PRO A 108 0.60 6.32 13.64
C PRO A 108 -0.10 7.53 13.00
N PRO A 109 -0.17 7.62 11.66
CA PRO A 109 -0.72 8.79 10.99
C PRO A 109 -2.17 9.05 11.43
N SER A 110 -2.39 10.16 12.13
CA SER A 110 -3.72 10.64 12.55
C SER A 110 -4.54 11.20 11.38
N ASP A 111 -3.91 11.43 10.23
CA ASP A 111 -4.51 12.14 9.09
C ASP A 111 -5.45 11.22 8.28
N LEU A 112 -6.56 11.78 7.77
CA LEU A 112 -7.58 11.10 6.95
C LEU A 112 -7.15 10.91 5.49
N ARG A 113 -5.92 11.30 5.14
CA ARG A 113 -5.34 11.09 3.81
C ARG A 113 -5.11 9.60 3.55
N VAL A 114 -5.63 9.15 2.40
CA VAL A 114 -5.62 7.76 1.93
C VAL A 114 -4.24 7.33 1.41
N TYR A 115 -3.33 8.29 1.15
CA TYR A 115 -2.03 8.05 0.53
C TYR A 115 -0.87 8.56 1.41
N PRO A 116 0.28 7.86 1.38
CA PRO A 116 1.39 8.13 2.28
C PRO A 116 2.18 9.31 1.73
N THR A 117 2.51 10.25 2.60
CA THR A 117 3.40 11.37 2.23
C THR A 117 4.82 10.88 1.97
N THR A 118 5.28 9.88 2.74
CA THR A 118 6.61 9.29 2.60
C THR A 118 6.61 7.81 2.98
N LEU A 119 7.37 7.00 2.25
CA LEU A 119 7.73 5.62 2.58
C LEU A 119 9.25 5.53 2.72
N VAL A 120 9.70 4.86 3.77
CA VAL A 120 11.12 4.63 4.05
C VAL A 120 11.37 3.16 4.32
N ASP A 121 12.62 2.74 4.15
CA ASP A 121 13.08 1.46 4.66
C ASP A 121 13.05 1.51 6.20
N LYS A 122 12.46 0.49 6.83
CA LYS A 122 12.29 0.45 8.29
C LYS A 122 13.61 0.33 9.03
N GLU A 123 14.61 -0.30 8.43
CA GLU A 123 15.89 -0.65 9.05
C GLU A 123 16.91 0.46 8.80
N THR A 124 17.09 0.84 7.53
CA THR A 124 18.12 1.82 7.14
C THR A 124 17.62 3.27 7.19
N TRP A 125 16.29 3.47 7.27
CA TRP A 125 15.64 4.77 7.11
C TRP A 125 15.85 5.41 5.74
N GLU A 126 16.36 4.68 4.74
CA GLU A 126 16.50 5.22 3.39
C GLU A 126 15.14 5.57 2.78
N LEU A 127 15.12 6.66 2.01
CA LEU A 127 13.91 7.12 1.34
C LEU A 127 13.54 6.19 0.19
N LEU A 128 12.39 5.52 0.28
CA LEU A 128 11.86 4.65 -0.77
C LEU A 128 10.85 5.37 -1.66
N TRP A 129 10.07 6.28 -1.08
CA TRP A 129 9.12 7.10 -1.82
C TRP A 129 8.76 8.38 -1.04
N GLU A 130 8.64 9.52 -1.71
CA GLU A 130 8.09 10.76 -1.16
C GLU A 130 7.17 11.37 -2.19
N GLU A 131 5.90 11.58 -1.85
CA GLU A 131 4.99 12.33 -2.71
C GLU A 131 5.63 13.68 -3.01
N SER A 132 6.00 13.90 -4.28
CA SER A 132 6.59 15.17 -4.70
C SER A 132 5.51 16.23 -4.55
N THR A 133 5.50 16.93 -3.43
CA THR A 133 4.75 18.17 -3.27
C THR A 133 5.36 19.20 -4.22
N LYS A 134 5.04 19.11 -5.51
CA LYS A 134 5.05 20.29 -6.36
C LYS A 134 3.90 21.16 -5.85
N ARG A 135 4.23 22.07 -4.94
CA ARG A 135 3.56 23.37 -4.90
C ARG A 135 4.02 24.15 -6.11
#